data_AF-A0A2N7KCM8-F1
#
_entry.id   AF-A0A2N7KCM8-F1
#
_cell.length_a   1.000
_cell.length_b   1.000
_cell.length_c   1.000
_cell.angle_alpha   90.00
_cell.angle_beta   90.00
_cell.angle_gamma   90.00
#
_symmetry.space_group_name_H-M   'P 1'
#
loop_
_entity.id
_entity.type
_entity.pdbx_description
1 polymer ?
#
loop_
_entity_poly.entity_id
_entity_poly.type
_entity_poly.pdbx_seq_one_letter_code
_entity_poly.pdbx_strand_id
1 'polypeptide(L)'
;MDDDNLGSMVDALTGAMSAILLVTIFLMVNTMSSISDSVKEYGKESLYKNQEMISDIFKREAPKLVLKDNRVYFFQSFKLTDEQIRSLDEDFIYSEPKKLIVYSDSDESILTYNTLLFVESTYLREYIDKLEVVYFPSKNDGLTEFVWE
;
A
#
# COMPACT_ATOMS: atom_id res chain seq x y z
N MET A 1 -51.29 -47.32 13.12
CA MET A 1 -51.22 -46.17 14.04
C MET A 1 -49.78 -45.69 14.07
N ASP A 2 -49.27 -45.19 12.94
CA ASP A 2 -47.87 -44.69 12.82
C ASP A 2 -47.79 -43.37 12.02
N ASP A 3 -48.82 -43.03 11.23
CA ASP A 3 -48.83 -41.82 10.39
C ASP A 3 -48.96 -40.50 11.20
N ASP A 4 -49.70 -40.50 12.32
CA ASP A 4 -49.84 -39.31 13.18
C ASP A 4 -48.53 -38.95 13.91
N ASN A 5 -47.69 -39.94 14.21
CA ASN A 5 -46.41 -39.74 14.90
C ASN A 5 -45.35 -39.21 13.91
N LEU A 6 -45.35 -39.71 12.66
CA LEU A 6 -44.51 -39.20 11.58
C LEU A 6 -44.85 -37.75 11.23
N GLY A 7 -46.14 -37.38 11.18
CA GLY A 7 -46.57 -35.99 10.94
C GLY A 7 -46.05 -35.02 12.01
N SER A 8 -46.19 -35.39 13.29
CA SER A 8 -45.69 -34.56 14.40
C SER A 8 -44.16 -34.41 14.42
N MET A 9 -43.44 -35.44 13.99
CA MET A 9 -41.98 -35.44 13.91
C MET A 9 -41.48 -34.60 12.72
N VAL A 10 -42.19 -34.62 11.59
CA VAL A 10 -41.93 -33.77 10.42
C VAL A 10 -42.23 -32.30 10.74
N ASP A 11 -43.31 -31.99 11.47
CA ASP A 11 -43.63 -30.63 11.91
C ASP A 11 -42.60 -30.09 12.90
N ALA A 12 -42.16 -30.90 13.87
CA ALA A 12 -41.10 -30.54 14.80
C ALA A 12 -39.75 -30.29 14.09
N LEU A 13 -39.41 -31.14 13.11
CA LEU A 13 -38.19 -30.98 12.30
C LEU A 13 -38.26 -29.72 11.43
N THR A 14 -39.42 -29.42 10.85
CA THR A 14 -39.65 -28.23 10.03
C THR A 14 -39.60 -26.95 10.88
N GLY A 15 -40.13 -27.00 12.10
CA GLY A 15 -40.02 -25.92 13.08
C GLY A 15 -38.57 -25.65 13.50
N ALA A 16 -37.82 -26.71 13.80
CA ALA A 16 -36.39 -26.61 14.14
C ALA A 16 -35.56 -26.07 12.96
N MET A 17 -35.81 -26.55 11.74
CA MET A 17 -35.17 -26.06 10.52
C MET A 17 -35.46 -24.58 10.28
N SER A 18 -36.70 -24.15 10.47
CA SER A 18 -37.10 -22.75 10.34
C SER A 18 -36.38 -21.85 11.35
N ALA A 19 -36.25 -22.30 12.60
CA ALA A 19 -35.52 -21.59 13.64
C ALA A 19 -34.02 -21.46 13.32
N ILE A 20 -33.39 -22.53 12.83
CA ILE A 20 -31.98 -22.53 12.43
C ILE A 20 -31.75 -21.55 11.26
N LEU A 21 -32.66 -21.54 10.27
CA LEU A 21 -32.62 -20.60 9.14
C LEU A 21 -32.70 -19.14 9.61
N LEU A 22 -33.63 -18.84 10.54
CA LEU A 22 -33.79 -17.52 11.13
C LEU A 22 -32.53 -17.06 11.89
N VAL A 23 -31.94 -17.93 12.70
CA VAL A 23 -30.69 -17.63 13.43
C VAL A 23 -29.54 -17.39 12.46
N THR A 24 -29.46 -18.17 11.37
CA THR A 24 -28.42 -18.02 10.35
C THR A 24 -28.55 -16.68 9.62
N ILE A 25 -29.77 -16.28 9.23
CA ILE A 25 -30.03 -14.98 8.61
C ILE A 25 -29.69 -13.85 9.57
N PHE A 26 -30.06 -13.96 10.85
CA PHE A 26 -29.75 -12.97 11.87
C PHE A 26 -28.24 -12.79 12.08
N LEU A 27 -27.48 -13.89 12.17
CA LEU A 27 -26.03 -13.85 12.24
C LEU A 27 -25.39 -13.26 10.98
N MET A 28 -25.91 -13.58 9.80
CA MET A 28 -25.43 -13.04 8.52
C MET A 28 -25.65 -11.52 8.44
N VAL A 29 -26.83 -11.03 8.83
CA VAL A 29 -27.15 -9.59 8.86
C VAL A 29 -26.27 -8.84 9.87
N ASN A 30 -26.07 -9.41 11.07
CA ASN A 30 -25.18 -8.81 12.07
C ASN A 30 -23.71 -8.80 11.63
N THR A 31 -23.27 -9.87 10.95
CA THR A 31 -21.90 -9.95 10.41
C THR A 31 -21.72 -8.94 9.27
N MET A 32 -22.70 -8.78 8.37
CA MET A 32 -22.65 -7.75 7.32
C MET A 32 -22.67 -6.33 7.89
N SER A 33 -23.45 -6.07 8.94
CA SER A 33 -23.45 -4.76 9.62
C SER A 33 -22.11 -4.49 10.28
N SER A 34 -21.55 -5.48 10.99
CA SER A 34 -20.25 -5.37 11.66
C SER A 34 -19.09 -5.24 10.68
N ILE A 35 -19.15 -5.91 9.53
CA ILE A 35 -18.19 -5.72 8.43
C ILE A 35 -18.33 -4.31 7.86
N SER A 36 -19.55 -3.79 7.66
CA SER A 36 -19.76 -2.42 7.17
C SER A 36 -19.18 -1.38 8.12
N ASP A 37 -19.35 -1.56 9.42
CA ASP A 37 -18.79 -0.68 10.44
C ASP A 37 -17.27 -0.84 10.53
N SER A 38 -16.73 -2.06 10.46
CA SER A 38 -15.28 -2.31 10.40
C SER A 38 -14.64 -1.74 9.13
N VAL A 39 -15.34 -1.76 7.99
CA VAL A 39 -14.87 -1.17 6.73
C VAL A 39 -14.97 0.36 6.78
N LYS A 40 -15.99 0.92 7.42
CA LYS A 40 -16.09 2.36 7.68
C LYS A 40 -15.02 2.82 8.66
N GLU A 41 -14.73 2.04 9.68
CA GLU A 41 -13.69 2.30 10.67
C GLU A 41 -12.31 2.16 10.04
N TYR A 42 -12.06 1.11 9.25
CA TYR A 42 -10.85 0.97 8.43
C TYR A 42 -10.69 2.12 7.43
N GLY A 43 -11.77 2.53 6.75
CA GLY A 43 -11.75 3.67 5.83
C GLY A 43 -11.48 4.98 6.55
N LYS A 44 -12.04 5.17 7.75
CA LYS A 44 -11.80 6.33 8.61
C LYS A 44 -10.37 6.32 9.13
N GLU A 45 -9.89 5.21 9.71
CA GLU A 45 -8.50 5.05 10.14
C GLU A 45 -7.55 5.25 8.97
N SER A 46 -7.82 4.71 7.78
CA SER A 46 -7.01 4.93 6.58
C SER A 46 -7.00 6.41 6.18
N LEU A 47 -8.13 7.11 6.21
CA LEU A 47 -8.19 8.54 5.87
C LEU A 47 -7.51 9.43 6.92
N TYR A 48 -7.57 9.07 8.20
CA TYR A 48 -6.89 9.78 9.28
C TYR A 48 -5.38 9.47 9.34
N LYS A 49 -4.98 8.22 9.06
CA LYS A 49 -3.57 7.79 8.95
C LYS A 49 -2.92 8.32 7.67
N ASN A 50 -3.70 8.43 6.59
CA ASN A 50 -3.26 9.06 5.34
C ASN A 50 -3.44 10.59 5.34
N GLN A 51 -4.06 11.20 6.35
CA GLN A 51 -4.13 12.66 6.43
C GLN A 51 -2.73 13.26 6.59
N GLU A 52 -1.83 12.58 7.31
CA GLU A 52 -0.41 12.91 7.36
C GLU A 52 0.24 12.76 5.99
N MET A 53 0.02 11.64 5.27
CA MET A 53 0.50 11.46 3.88
C MET A 53 -0.04 12.52 2.92
N ILE A 54 -1.32 12.91 3.02
CA ILE A 54 -1.93 13.96 2.20
C ILE A 54 -1.31 15.32 2.55
N SER A 55 -1.05 15.60 3.83
CA SER A 55 -0.34 16.82 4.23
C SER A 55 1.11 16.84 3.71
N ASP A 56 1.73 15.66 3.61
CA ASP A 56 3.09 15.47 3.10
C ASP A 56 3.16 15.70 1.59
N ILE A 57 2.11 15.34 0.82
CA ILE A 57 1.98 15.69 -0.62
C ILE A 57 2.12 17.21 -0.84
N PHE A 58 1.59 18.04 0.07
CA PHE A 58 1.65 19.50 -0.05
C PHE A 58 2.99 20.11 0.40
N LYS A 59 3.85 19.36 1.09
CA LYS A 59 5.17 19.81 1.59
C LYS A 59 6.35 19.22 0.82
N ARG A 60 6.10 18.49 -0.28
CA ARG A 60 7.16 17.91 -1.11
C ARG A 60 8.04 19.00 -1.70
N GLU A 61 9.29 19.03 -1.28
CA GLU A 61 10.32 19.80 -1.93
C GLU A 61 11.00 18.97 -3.02
N ALA A 62 11.57 19.68 -4.00
CA ALA A 62 12.37 19.03 -5.03
C ALA A 62 13.61 18.42 -4.37
N PRO A 63 13.88 17.12 -4.59
CA PRO A 63 15.05 16.49 -4.00
C PRO A 63 16.32 17.03 -4.69
N LYS A 64 17.47 16.86 -4.04
CA LYS A 64 18.74 17.22 -4.66
C LYS A 64 19.23 16.07 -5.53
N LEU A 65 19.27 16.32 -6.83
CA LEU A 65 19.76 15.39 -7.85
C LEU A 65 21.24 15.68 -8.16
N VAL A 66 22.08 14.65 -8.09
CA VAL A 66 23.51 14.69 -8.42
C VAL A 66 23.83 13.53 -9.36
N LEU A 67 23.61 13.76 -10.67
CA LEU A 67 23.80 12.75 -11.72
C LEU A 67 25.23 12.22 -11.80
N LYS A 68 26.24 13.05 -11.49
CA LYS A 68 27.66 12.62 -11.51
C LYS A 68 27.95 11.49 -10.52
N ASP A 69 27.17 11.42 -9.44
CA ASP A 69 27.33 10.45 -8.37
C ASP A 69 26.16 9.44 -8.36
N ASN A 70 25.35 9.41 -9.43
CA ASN A 70 24.14 8.61 -9.56
C ASN A 70 23.26 8.67 -8.31
N ARG A 71 22.99 9.89 -7.80
CA ARG A 71 22.36 10.07 -6.50
C ARG A 71 21.21 11.07 -6.48
N VAL A 72 20.17 10.75 -5.74
CA VAL A 72 19.09 11.66 -5.32
C VAL A 72 18.97 11.61 -3.79
N TYR A 73 18.80 12.74 -3.13
CA TYR A 73 18.56 12.75 -1.68
C TYR A 73 17.53 13.79 -1.21
N PHE A 74 16.83 13.44 -0.12
CA PHE A 74 15.70 14.18 0.45
C PHE A 74 15.46 13.76 1.91
N PHE A 75 14.69 14.56 2.68
CA PHE A 75 14.50 14.32 4.11
C PHE A 75 13.28 13.43 4.46
N GLN A 76 12.11 13.66 3.84
CA GLN A 76 10.89 12.94 4.19
C GLN A 76 10.18 12.38 2.96
N SER A 77 9.58 13.26 2.16
CA SER A 77 9.00 12.93 0.87
C SER A 77 9.52 13.90 -0.18
N PHE A 78 9.50 13.49 -1.44
CA PHE A 78 10.03 14.29 -2.53
C PHE A 78 9.05 14.36 -3.69
N LYS A 79 9.23 15.37 -4.53
CA LYS A 79 8.62 15.44 -5.85
C LYS A 79 9.68 15.86 -6.85
N LEU A 80 10.02 14.99 -7.79
CA LEU A 80 10.92 15.35 -8.87
C LEU A 80 10.28 16.45 -9.72
N THR A 81 11.09 17.39 -10.20
CA THR A 81 10.65 18.35 -11.22
C THR A 81 10.65 17.69 -12.59
N ASP A 82 9.87 18.24 -13.53
CA ASP A 82 9.83 17.74 -14.91
C ASP A 82 11.21 17.73 -15.57
N GLU A 83 12.09 18.66 -15.20
CA GLU A 83 13.47 18.73 -15.68
C GLU A 83 14.32 17.57 -15.11
N GLN A 84 14.20 17.29 -13.81
CA GLN A 84 14.90 16.18 -13.17
C GLN A 84 14.44 14.83 -13.71
N ILE A 85 13.14 14.66 -13.96
CA ILE A 85 12.58 13.46 -14.57
C ILE A 85 13.20 13.25 -15.95
N ARG A 86 13.20 14.28 -16.81
CA ARG A 86 13.80 14.16 -18.16
C ARG A 86 15.27 13.79 -18.10
N SER A 87 16.05 14.41 -17.21
CA SER A 87 17.48 14.09 -17.08
C SER A 87 17.72 12.66 -16.59
N LEU A 88 16.91 12.17 -15.65
CA LEU A 88 16.98 10.79 -15.18
C LEU A 88 16.55 9.80 -16.26
N ASP A 89 15.48 10.10 -16.98
CA ASP A 89 15.00 9.25 -18.08
C ASP A 89 16.03 9.14 -19.20
N GLU A 90 16.65 10.27 -19.60
CA GLU A 90 17.74 10.26 -20.55
C GLU A 90 18.89 9.38 -20.06
N ASP A 91 19.36 9.57 -18.81
CA ASP A 91 20.43 8.77 -18.21
C ASP A 91 20.11 7.27 -18.19
N PHE A 92 18.90 6.92 -17.74
CA PHE A 92 18.43 5.53 -17.61
C PHE A 92 18.16 4.83 -18.93
N ILE A 93 17.79 5.56 -19.98
CA ILE A 93 17.66 5.00 -21.34
C ILE A 93 19.04 4.63 -21.89
N TYR A 94 20.06 5.45 -21.64
CA TYR A 94 21.42 5.19 -22.14
C TYR A 94 22.21 4.22 -21.26
N SER A 95 21.96 4.23 -19.95
CA SER A 95 22.65 3.43 -18.95
C SER A 95 21.63 2.84 -17.98
N GLU A 96 20.93 1.78 -18.42
CA GLU A 96 19.91 1.08 -17.63
C GLU A 96 20.49 0.59 -16.28
N PRO A 97 20.18 1.24 -15.15
CA PRO A 97 20.63 0.77 -13.85
C PRO A 97 20.01 -0.59 -13.52
N LYS A 98 20.83 -1.48 -13.00
CA LYS A 98 20.41 -2.80 -12.55
C LYS A 98 20.12 -2.84 -11.07
N LYS A 99 20.61 -1.86 -10.32
CA LYS A 99 20.47 -1.81 -8.87
C LYS A 99 20.10 -0.43 -8.39
N LEU A 100 19.07 -0.36 -7.56
CA LEU A 100 18.68 0.82 -6.80
C LEU A 100 18.99 0.58 -5.32
N ILE A 101 19.94 1.34 -4.78
CA ILE A 101 20.36 1.28 -3.40
C ILE A 101 19.73 2.45 -2.64
N VAL A 102 18.98 2.12 -1.60
CA VAL A 102 18.24 3.08 -0.79
C VAL A 102 18.83 3.11 0.62
N TYR A 103 19.33 4.28 1.04
CA TYR A 103 19.78 4.52 2.41
C TYR A 103 18.74 5.37 3.13
N SER A 104 18.13 4.85 4.20
CA SER A 104 17.12 5.59 4.97
C SER A 104 16.91 4.97 6.36
N ASP A 105 16.59 5.81 7.34
CA ASP A 105 16.10 5.40 8.65
C ASP A 105 14.59 5.69 8.82
N SER A 106 13.91 6.08 7.74
CA SER A 106 12.46 6.32 7.74
C SER A 106 11.67 5.03 7.94
N ASP A 107 10.43 5.17 8.42
CA ASP A 107 9.50 4.05 8.51
C ASP A 107 9.35 3.31 7.17
N GLU A 108 9.22 1.98 7.24
CA GLU A 108 9.15 1.09 6.08
C GLU A 108 8.04 1.49 5.08
N SER A 109 6.92 1.98 5.58
CA SER A 109 5.80 2.45 4.76
C SER A 109 6.15 3.70 3.94
N ILE A 110 6.86 4.65 4.54
CA ILE A 110 7.33 5.89 3.90
C ILE A 110 8.41 5.54 2.87
N LEU A 111 9.31 4.64 3.25
CA LEU A 111 10.40 4.19 2.40
C LEU A 111 9.87 3.50 1.13
N THR A 112 8.94 2.56 1.32
CA THR A 112 8.27 1.85 0.23
C THR A 112 7.53 2.83 -0.69
N TYR A 113 6.79 3.77 -0.11
CA TYR A 113 6.08 4.80 -0.86
C TYR A 113 7.02 5.63 -1.75
N ASN A 114 8.12 6.13 -1.17
CA ASN A 114 9.10 6.95 -1.87
C ASN A 114 9.83 6.17 -2.98
N THR A 115 10.17 4.89 -2.74
CA THR A 115 10.78 4.04 -3.76
C THR A 115 9.84 3.82 -4.94
N LEU A 116 8.59 3.45 -4.66
CA LEU A 116 7.57 3.27 -5.71
C LEU A 116 7.35 4.55 -6.51
N LEU A 117 7.30 5.70 -5.83
CA LEU A 117 7.17 7.00 -6.48
C LEU A 117 8.35 7.28 -7.42
N PHE A 118 9.59 7.03 -6.98
CA PHE A 118 10.77 7.24 -7.82
C PHE A 118 10.78 6.36 -9.06
N VAL A 119 10.43 5.07 -8.90
CA VAL A 119 10.36 4.14 -10.01
C VAL A 119 9.25 4.51 -10.98
N GLU A 120 8.07 4.88 -10.49
CA GLU A 120 6.93 5.27 -11.32
C GLU A 120 7.18 6.56 -12.09
N SER A 121 7.85 7.53 -11.45
CA SER A 121 8.15 8.84 -12.02
C SER A 121 9.34 8.85 -12.97
N THR A 122 10.03 7.73 -13.17
CA THR A 122 11.21 7.62 -14.06
C THR A 122 11.08 6.44 -15.03
N TYR A 123 12.01 6.35 -15.98
CA TYR A 123 12.07 5.25 -16.95
C TYR A 123 12.30 3.87 -16.31
N LEU A 124 12.66 3.81 -15.02
CA LEU A 124 12.81 2.56 -14.26
C LEU A 124 11.57 1.67 -14.30
N ARG A 125 10.37 2.27 -14.42
CA ARG A 125 9.12 1.52 -14.50
C ARG A 125 9.08 0.48 -15.63
N GLU A 126 9.80 0.72 -16.73
CA GLU A 126 9.79 -0.15 -17.91
C GLU A 126 10.62 -1.43 -17.71
N TYR A 127 11.49 -1.47 -16.70
CA TYR A 127 12.37 -2.61 -16.41
C TYR A 127 12.47 -2.94 -14.91
N ILE A 128 11.43 -2.61 -14.14
CA ILE A 128 11.35 -2.90 -12.70
C ILE A 128 11.59 -4.38 -12.38
N ASP A 129 11.18 -5.29 -13.27
CA ASP A 129 11.38 -6.75 -13.12
C ASP A 129 12.86 -7.18 -13.09
N LYS A 130 13.76 -6.32 -13.59
CA LYS A 130 15.21 -6.54 -13.65
C LYS A 130 15.99 -5.68 -12.67
N LEU A 131 15.31 -4.78 -11.96
CA LEU A 131 15.90 -3.84 -11.02
C LEU A 131 15.99 -4.47 -9.63
N GLU A 132 17.20 -4.68 -9.13
CA GLU A 132 17.43 -5.08 -7.74
C GLU A 132 17.30 -3.86 -6.83
N VAL A 133 16.36 -3.87 -5.89
CA VAL A 133 16.23 -2.80 -4.88
C VAL A 133 16.77 -3.28 -3.54
N VAL A 134 17.74 -2.56 -2.98
CA VAL A 134 18.38 -2.90 -1.70
C VAL A 134 18.28 -1.75 -0.73
N TYR A 135 17.91 -2.06 0.51
CA TYR A 135 17.73 -1.10 1.59
C TYR A 135 18.83 -1.21 2.63
N PHE A 136 19.37 -0.07 3.05
CA PHE A 136 20.37 0.06 4.11
C PHE A 136 19.98 1.19 5.08
N PRO A 137 20.49 1.14 6.33
CA PRO A 137 20.39 2.25 7.26
C PRO A 137 20.97 3.54 6.67
N SER A 138 20.49 4.69 7.13
CA SER A 138 20.97 5.96 6.60
C SER A 138 22.46 6.18 6.88
N LYS A 139 23.11 6.89 5.97
CA LYS A 139 24.49 7.40 6.15
C LYS A 139 24.51 8.70 6.93
N ASN A 140 23.41 9.44 6.94
CA ASN A 140 23.28 10.77 7.53
C ASN A 140 21.92 10.90 8.23
N ASP A 141 21.92 11.37 9.47
CA ASP A 141 20.71 11.42 10.31
C ASP A 141 19.53 12.13 9.61
N GLY A 142 18.41 11.42 9.48
CA GLY A 142 17.18 11.91 8.85
C GLY A 142 17.23 12.11 7.32
N LEU A 143 18.32 11.76 6.64
CA LEU A 143 18.44 11.87 5.19
C LEU A 143 18.11 10.54 4.52
N THR A 144 17.28 10.57 3.48
CA THR A 144 17.08 9.45 2.57
C THR A 144 17.89 9.68 1.29
N GLU A 145 18.64 8.66 0.85
CA GLU A 145 19.46 8.71 -0.37
C GLU A 145 19.12 7.54 -1.29
N PHE A 146 18.80 7.84 -2.54
CA PHE A 146 18.66 6.86 -3.62
C PHE A 146 19.91 6.93 -4.49
N VAL A 147 20.56 5.78 -4.68
CA VAL A 147 21.77 5.62 -5.49
C VAL A 147 21.53 4.52 -6.51
N TRP A 148 21.96 4.69 -7.76
CA TRP A 148 21.80 3.67 -8.81
C TRP A 148 23.12 3.23 -9.44
N GLU A 149 23.17 1.95 -9.81
CA GLU A 149 24.29 1.26 -10.44
C GLU A 149 23.84 0.40 -11.62
#